data_AF-A0A969ERH2-F1
#
_entry.id   AF-A0A969ERH2-F1
#
_cell.length_a   1.000
_cell.length_b   1.000
_cell.length_c   1.000
_cell.angle_alpha   90.00
_cell.angle_beta   90.00
_cell.angle_gamma   90.00
#
_symmetry.space_group_name_H-M   'P 1'
#
loop_
_entity.id
_entity.type
_entity.pdbx_description
1 polymer ?
#
loop_
_entity_poly.entity_id
_entity_poly.type
_entity_poly.pdbx_seq_one_letter_code
_entity_poly.pdbx_strand_id
1 'polypeptide(L)'
;MESERIDVRKLERAAREQLRRTVVRLFNREHSQAFIARELGLRRATVAAWVGKARAGLDPQEGRRGWPLGVGRRLTAAQGARLRQEILERTPDQRQLRCVRKGS
;
A
#
# COMPACT_ATOMS: atom_id res chain seq x y z
N MET A 1 -19.66 -24.47 -9.98
CA MET A 1 -19.62 -23.06 -10.41
C MET A 1 -18.37 -22.44 -9.81
N GLU A 2 -17.23 -22.53 -10.51
CA GLU A 2 -16.01 -21.82 -10.11
C GLU A 2 -16.21 -20.34 -10.44
N SER A 3 -16.69 -19.58 -9.45
CA SER A 3 -16.79 -18.13 -9.58
C SER A 3 -15.37 -17.57 -9.77
N GLU A 4 -15.12 -16.98 -10.93
CA GLU A 4 -13.91 -16.23 -11.21
C GLU A 4 -13.76 -15.16 -10.11
N ARG A 5 -12.75 -15.34 -9.24
CA ARG A 5 -12.57 -14.49 -8.07
C ARG A 5 -11.87 -13.22 -8.50
N ILE A 6 -12.43 -12.07 -8.11
CA ILE A 6 -11.86 -10.76 -8.45
C ILE A 6 -10.48 -10.63 -7.80
N ASP A 7 -9.44 -10.47 -8.64
CA ASP A 7 -8.12 -10.10 -8.15
C ASP A 7 -8.06 -8.60 -7.87
N VAL A 8 -8.23 -8.26 -6.59
CA VAL A 8 -8.20 -6.90 -6.06
C VAL A 8 -6.89 -6.16 -6.41
N ARG A 9 -5.81 -6.87 -6.75
CA ARG A 9 -4.52 -6.27 -7.13
C ARG A 9 -4.55 -5.60 -8.50
N LYS A 10 -5.41 -6.07 -9.41
CA LYS A 10 -5.56 -5.54 -10.77
C LYS A 10 -6.48 -4.33 -10.84
N LEU A 11 -7.28 -4.10 -9.79
CA LEU A 11 -8.22 -2.99 -9.74
C LEU A 11 -7.51 -1.66 -9.50
N GLU A 12 -8.12 -0.59 -10.03
CA GLU A 12 -7.73 0.79 -9.72
C GLU A 12 -7.91 1.10 -8.24
N ARG A 13 -7.19 2.11 -7.74
CA ARG A 13 -7.23 2.48 -6.30
C ARG A 13 -8.64 2.86 -5.87
N ALA A 14 -9.34 3.68 -6.65
CA ALA A 14 -10.70 4.10 -6.35
C ALA A 14 -11.67 2.90 -6.23
N ALA A 15 -11.58 1.95 -7.16
CA ALA A 15 -12.40 0.73 -7.14
C ALA A 15 -12.12 -0.14 -5.90
N ARG A 16 -10.85 -0.31 -5.50
CA ARG A 16 -10.50 -1.04 -4.28
C ARG A 16 -11.04 -0.39 -3.02
N GLU A 17 -10.99 0.94 -2.97
CA GLU A 17 -11.44 1.70 -1.80
C GLU A 17 -12.96 1.61 -1.65
N GLN A 18 -13.69 1.69 -2.77
CA GLN A 18 -15.13 1.46 -2.78
C GLN A 18 -15.49 0.05 -2.29
N LEU A 19 -14.79 -0.99 -2.77
CA LEU A 19 -15.01 -2.36 -2.32
C LEU A 19 -14.77 -2.52 -0.81
N ARG A 20 -13.73 -1.88 -0.26
CA ARG A 20 -13.47 -1.90 1.20
C ARG A 20 -14.61 -1.29 1.98
N ARG A 21 -15.09 -0.12 1.56
CA ARG A 21 -16.23 0.57 2.21
C ARG A 21 -17.49 -0.29 2.16
N THR A 22 -17.76 -0.94 1.03
CA THR A 22 -18.89 -1.87 0.89
C THR A 22 -18.76 -3.07 1.82
N VAL A 23 -17.57 -3.68 1.91
CA VAL A 23 -17.31 -4.81 2.82
C VAL A 23 -17.55 -4.41 4.29
N VAL A 24 -17.00 -3.28 4.72
CA VAL A 24 -17.18 -2.79 6.10
C VAL A 24 -18.65 -2.47 6.37
N ARG A 25 -19.36 -1.86 5.42
CA ARG A 25 -20.79 -1.57 5.54
C ARG A 25 -21.63 -2.85 5.67
N LEU A 26 -21.34 -3.87 4.85
CA LEU A 26 -22.04 -5.16 4.93
C LEU A 26 -21.72 -5.89 6.23
N PHE A 27 -20.48 -5.80 6.70
CA PHE A 27 -20.10 -6.36 7.99
C PHE A 27 -20.81 -5.69 9.16
N ASN A 28 -20.98 -4.36 9.13
CA ASN A 28 -21.73 -3.62 10.15
C ASN A 28 -23.24 -3.94 10.14
N ARG A 29 -23.76 -4.51 9.05
CA ARG A 29 -25.12 -5.04 8.94
C ARG A 29 -25.22 -6.51 9.38
N GLU A 30 -24.23 -7.00 10.13
CA GLU A 30 -24.17 -8.35 10.69
C GLU A 30 -24.10 -9.49 9.64
N HIS A 31 -23.78 -9.19 8.38
CA HIS A 31 -23.55 -10.24 7.40
C HIS A 31 -22.26 -11.02 7.72
N SER A 32 -22.31 -12.34 7.52
CA SER A 32 -21.14 -13.20 7.71
C SER A 32 -20.05 -12.89 6.67
N GLN A 33 -18.78 -13.01 7.06
CA GLN A 33 -17.65 -12.79 6.15
C GLN A 33 -17.67 -13.75 4.94
N ALA A 34 -18.21 -14.96 5.13
CA ALA A 34 -18.37 -15.95 4.06
C ALA A 34 -19.43 -15.52 3.05
N PHE A 35 -20.55 -14.95 3.52
CA PHE A 35 -21.58 -14.38 2.65
C PHE A 35 -21.01 -13.22 1.84
N ILE A 36 -20.34 -12.26 2.49
CA ILE A 36 -19.75 -11.08 1.84
C ILE A 36 -18.73 -11.49 0.76
N ALA A 37 -17.90 -12.50 1.04
CA ALA A 37 -16.92 -13.01 0.09
C ALA A 37 -17.56 -13.61 -1.16
N ARG A 38 -18.67 -14.35 -1.00
CA ARG A 38 -19.43 -14.94 -2.12
C ARG A 38 -20.12 -13.86 -2.94
N GLU A 39 -20.80 -12.94 -2.28
CA GLU A 39 -21.56 -11.86 -2.90
C GLU A 39 -20.67 -10.94 -3.76
N LEU A 40 -19.50 -10.58 -3.25
CA LEU A 40 -18.58 -9.67 -3.93
C LEU A 40 -17.54 -10.40 -4.81
N GLY A 41 -17.60 -11.73 -4.91
CA GLY A 41 -16.61 -12.52 -5.65
C GLY A 41 -15.17 -12.39 -5.11
N LEU A 42 -15.01 -12.08 -3.83
CA LEU A 42 -13.72 -11.84 -3.18
C LEU A 42 -13.19 -13.09 -2.46
N ARG A 43 -11.87 -13.16 -2.28
CA ARG A 43 -11.27 -14.16 -1.39
C ARG A 43 -11.66 -13.86 0.05
N ARG A 44 -12.10 -14.89 0.80
CA ARG A 44 -12.45 -14.79 2.22
C ARG A 44 -11.32 -14.16 3.06
N ALA A 45 -10.06 -14.51 2.78
CA ALA A 45 -8.91 -13.93 3.47
C ALA A 45 -8.83 -12.40 3.32
N THR A 46 -9.19 -11.86 2.15
CA THR A 46 -9.21 -10.41 1.89
C THR A 46 -10.29 -9.73 2.72
N VAL A 47 -11.49 -10.32 2.77
CA VAL A 47 -12.60 -9.82 3.60
C VAL A 47 -12.23 -9.86 5.08
N ALA A 48 -11.66 -10.96 5.55
CA ALA A 48 -11.21 -11.10 6.94
C ALA A 48 -10.16 -10.05 7.33
N ALA A 49 -9.19 -9.77 6.44
CA ALA A 49 -8.18 -8.74 6.68
C ALA A 49 -8.78 -7.33 6.78
N TRP A 50 -9.77 -7.01 5.95
CA TRP A 50 -10.44 -5.69 5.99
C TRP A 50 -11.34 -5.54 7.21
N VAL A 51 -12.11 -6.58 7.56
CA VAL A 51 -12.92 -6.60 8.78
C VAL A 51 -12.04 -6.51 10.02
N GLY A 52 -10.90 -7.21 10.06
CA GLY A 52 -9.95 -7.12 11.16
C GLY A 52 -9.42 -5.70 11.39
N LYS A 53 -9.08 -4.98 10.31
CA LYS A 53 -8.68 -3.56 10.39
C LYS A 53 -9.80 -2.66 10.88
N ALA A 54 -11.02 -2.86 10.36
CA ALA A 54 -12.18 -2.08 10.77
C ALA A 54 -12.51 -2.30 12.26
N ARG A 55 -12.43 -3.53 12.77
CA ARG A 55 -12.61 -3.85 14.19
C ARG A 55 -11.55 -3.19 15.09
N ALA A 56 -10.33 -3.07 14.60
CA ALA A 56 -9.24 -2.39 15.30
C ALA A 56 -9.36 -0.85 15.26
N GLY A 57 -10.41 -0.28 14.65
CA GLY A 57 -10.58 1.16 14.48
C GLY A 57 -9.57 1.78 13.50
N LEU A 58 -8.85 0.95 12.73
CA LEU A 58 -7.89 1.42 11.73
C LEU A 58 -8.63 1.81 10.46
N ASP A 59 -8.24 2.94 9.87
CA ASP A 59 -8.82 3.40 8.61
C ASP A 59 -8.65 2.31 7.53
N PRO A 60 -9.74 1.85 6.88
CA PRO A 60 -9.64 0.93 5.76
C PRO A 60 -8.99 1.54 4.51
N GLN A 61 -8.67 2.84 4.50
CA GLN A 61 -7.99 3.51 3.40
C GLN A 61 -6.72 2.79 2.96
N GLU A 62 -6.49 2.82 1.65
CA GLU A 62 -5.29 2.25 1.08
C GLU A 62 -4.11 3.20 1.28
N GLY A 63 -3.20 2.80 2.17
CA GLY A 63 -1.90 3.45 2.34
C GLY A 63 -1.06 3.42 1.06
N ARG A 64 -0.02 4.26 1.01
CA ARG A 64 0.94 4.25 -0.09
C ARG A 64 1.55 2.85 -0.25
N ARG A 65 1.47 2.32 -1.46
CA ARG A 65 2.16 1.07 -1.82
C ARG A 65 3.66 1.35 -1.95
N GLY A 66 4.47 0.39 -1.54
CA GLY A 66 5.93 0.48 -1.56
C GLY A 66 6.53 0.65 -0.16
N TRP A 67 7.86 0.66 -0.11
CA TRP A 67 8.60 0.84 1.14
C TRP A 67 8.46 2.29 1.60
N PRO A 68 8.19 2.55 2.89
CA PRO A 68 8.20 3.91 3.40
C PRO A 68 9.57 4.55 3.17
N LEU A 69 9.57 5.86 2.90
CA LEU A 69 10.81 6.60 2.68
C LEU A 69 11.74 6.45 3.90
N GLY A 70 12.97 6.01 3.65
CA GLY A 70 13.97 5.80 4.71
C GLY A 70 14.03 4.37 5.26
N VAL A 71 13.08 3.51 4.94
CA VAL A 71 13.11 2.08 5.31
C VAL A 71 14.01 1.30 4.34
N GLY A 72 14.77 0.33 4.87
CA GLY A 72 15.72 -0.46 4.07
C GLY A 72 17.10 0.20 3.88
N ARG A 73 17.38 1.31 4.56
CA ARG A 73 18.73 1.89 4.59
C ARG A 73 19.63 1.06 5.51
N ARG A 74 20.81 0.69 5.01
CA ARG A 74 21.88 0.07 5.82
C ARG A 74 22.67 1.10 6.64
N LEU A 75 22.69 2.35 6.19
CA LEU A 75 23.42 3.43 6.84
C LEU A 75 22.54 4.14 7.85
N THR A 76 23.11 4.45 9.02
CA THR A 76 22.45 5.32 10.00
C THR A 76 22.30 6.73 9.45
N ALA A 77 21.40 7.53 10.03
CA ALA A 77 21.19 8.92 9.62
C ALA A 77 22.49 9.74 9.68
N ALA A 78 23.30 9.52 10.72
CA ALA A 78 24.60 10.16 10.91
C ALA A 78 25.62 9.74 9.85
N GLN A 79 25.74 8.44 9.57
CA GLN A 79 26.64 7.94 8.52
C GLN A 79 26.25 8.48 7.14
N GLY A 80 24.95 8.49 6.84
CA GLY A 80 24.44 9.07 5.59
C GLY A 80 24.62 10.59 5.49
N ALA A 81 24.63 11.32 6.62
CA ALA A 81 24.94 12.74 6.63
C ALA A 81 26.43 12.99 6.37
N ARG A 82 27.32 12.23 7.02
CA ARG A 82 28.77 12.30 6.82
C ARG A 82 29.16 12.03 5.36
N LEU A 83 28.66 10.94 4.79
CA LEU A 83 28.92 10.61 3.38
C LEU A 83 28.40 11.69 2.43
N ARG A 84 27.25 12.31 2.73
CA ARG A 84 26.74 13.43 1.93
C ARG A 84 27.65 14.66 1.98
N GLN A 85 28.23 14.97 3.13
CA GLN A 85 29.20 16.07 3.26
C GLN A 85 30.50 15.73 2.53
N GLU A 86 31.00 14.51 2.67
CA GLU A 86 32.23 14.08 1.98
C GLU A 86 32.07 14.13 0.44
N ILE A 87 30.91 13.71 -0.09
CA ILE A 87 30.62 13.81 -1.53
C ILE A 87 30.57 15.28 -1.97
N LEU A 88 29.95 16.15 -1.16
CA LEU A 88 29.85 17.58 -1.43
C LEU A 88 31.22 18.26 -1.49
N GLU A 89 32.10 17.93 -0.54
CA GLU A 89 33.43 18.51 -0.42
C GLU A 89 34.38 17.99 -1.49
N ARG A 90 34.34 16.70 -1.81
CA ARG A 90 35.25 16.08 -2.79
C ARG A 90 34.80 16.21 -4.23
N THR A 91 33.50 16.25 -4.49
CA THR A 91 32.96 16.19 -5.85
C THR A 91 31.69 17.04 -5.99
N PRO A 92 31.81 18.38 -5.95
CA PRO A 92 30.65 19.28 -6.04
C PRO A 92 29.85 19.12 -7.35
N ASP A 93 30.52 18.65 -8.40
CA ASP A 93 29.92 18.44 -9.73
C ASP A 93 28.85 17.33 -9.74
N GLN A 94 28.92 16.38 -8.81
CA GLN A 94 27.93 15.31 -8.71
C GLN A 94 26.53 15.79 -8.28
N ARG A 95 26.43 16.98 -7.67
CA ARG A 95 25.13 17.62 -7.40
C ARG A 95 24.51 18.28 -8.62
N GLN A 96 25.32 18.64 -9.61
CA GLN A 96 24.87 19.33 -10.82
C GLN A 96 24.40 18.35 -11.90
N LEU A 97 24.67 17.05 -11.72
CA LEU A 97 24.08 15.99 -12.51
C LEU A 97 22.57 15.99 -12.30
N ARG A 98 21.86 16.76 -13.14
CA ARG A 98 20.42 16.57 -13.34
C ARG A 98 20.26 15.12 -13.75
N CYS A 99 19.67 14.33 -12.87
CA CYS A 99 19.10 13.04 -13.24
C CYS A 99 18.02 13.32 -14.28
N VAL A 100 18.40 13.29 -15.56
CA VAL A 100 17.45 13.29 -16.67
C VAL A 100 16.64 12.01 -16.48
N ARG A 101 15.39 12.13 -15.99
CA ARG A 101 14.47 10.99 -16.02
C ARG A 101 14.34 10.58 -17.48
N LYS A 102 14.99 9.48 -17.86
CA LYS A 102 14.71 8.87 -19.16
C LYS A 102 13.33 8.22 -19.07
N GLY A 103 12.38 8.78 -19.83
CA GLY A 103 11.07 8.21 -20.10
C GLY A 103 10.07 8.32 -18.95
N SER A 104 9.22 9.35 -19.02
CA SER A 104 7.83 9.27 -18.53
C SER A 104 6.98 8.61 -19.61
#